data_AF-A0A1I7IQG3-F1
#
_entry.id   AF-A0A1I7IQG3-F1
#
_cell.length_a   1.000
_cell.length_b   1.000
_cell.length_c   1.000
_cell.angle_alpha   90.00
_cell.angle_beta   90.00
_cell.angle_gamma   90.00
#
_symmetry.space_group_name_H-M   'P 1'
#
loop_
_entity.id
_entity.type
_entity.pdbx_description
1 polymer ?
#
loop_
_entity_poly.entity_id
_entity_poly.type
_entity_poly.pdbx_seq_one_letter_code
_entity_poly.pdbx_strand_id
1 'polypeptide(L)' 'MEVLKSLLQDAHNFEASKMTNMTTSDRVEASREAKRLILGINEFYKETKDPDLMDVMKQLTDKKKKIEVRLKGRS' A
#
# COMPACT_ATOMS: atom_id res chain seq x y z
N MET A 1 19.32 5.53 3.58
CA MET A 1 18.40 5.01 4.62
C MET A 1 17.17 5.89 4.84
N GLU A 2 17.22 7.20 4.62
CA GLU A 2 16.04 8.09 4.81
C GLU A 2 14.84 7.74 3.93
N VAL A 3 15.08 7.28 2.70
CA VAL A 3 14.02 6.90 1.74
C VAL A 3 13.19 5.70 2.20
N LEU A 4 13.82 4.68 2.78
CA LEU A 4 13.08 3.53 3.31
C LEU A 4 12.22 3.94 4.51
N LYS A 5 12.75 4.80 5.38
CA LYS A 5 12.02 5.32 6.53
C LYS A 5 10.78 6.12 6.12
N SER A 6 10.88 6.95 5.07
CA SER A 6 9.71 7.69 4.57
C SER A 6 8.67 6.75 3.96
N LEU A 7 9.08 5.75 3.17
CA LEU A 7 8.17 4.75 2.60
C LEU A 7 7.43 3.95 3.67
N LEU A 8 8.10 3.56 4.74
CA LEU A 8 7.48 2.84 5.86
C LEU A 8 6.52 3.73 6.64
N GLN A 9 6.87 5.00 6.85
CA GLN A 9 5.96 5.96 7.48
C GLN A 9 4.70 6.19 6.62
N ASP A 10 4.87 6.35 5.32
CA ASP A 10 3.76 6.51 4.38
C ASP A 10 2.89 5.24 4.31
N ALA A 11 3.51 4.06 4.34
CA ALA A 11 2.80 2.78 4.44
C ALA A 11 1.96 2.69 5.71
N HIS A 12 2.52 3.07 6.85
CA HIS A 12 1.80 3.09 8.12
C HIS A 12 0.64 4.10 8.10
N ASN A 13 0.85 5.30 7.54
CA ASN A 13 -0.20 6.30 7.37
C ASN A 13 -1.32 5.80 6.44
N PHE A 14 -0.94 5.12 5.35
CA PHE A 14 -1.88 4.51 4.43
C PHE A 14 -2.69 3.39 5.11
N GLU A 15 -2.05 2.52 5.89
CA GLU A 15 -2.66 1.49 6.74
C GLU A 15 -3.67 2.08 7.74
N ALA A 16 -3.32 3.18 8.40
CA ALA A 16 -4.19 3.85 9.38
C ALA A 16 -5.37 4.60 8.72
N SER A 17 -5.27 4.97 7.45
CA SER A 17 -6.31 5.75 6.77
C SER A 17 -7.64 4.99 6.63
N LYS A 18 -8.75 5.66 6.93
CA LYS A 18 -10.09 5.09 6.83
C LYS A 18 -10.55 5.07 5.38
N MET A 19 -10.99 3.90 4.90
CA MET A 19 -11.45 3.68 3.52
C MET A 19 -12.99 3.75 3.41
N THR A 20 -13.59 4.75 4.05
CA THR A 20 -15.04 4.99 4.11
C THR A 20 -15.43 6.15 3.21
N ASN A 21 -16.62 6.12 2.60
CA ASN A 21 -17.21 7.21 1.80
C ASN A 21 -16.33 7.73 0.64
N MET A 22 -15.46 6.88 0.11
CA MET A 22 -14.57 7.23 -1.00
C MET A 22 -15.36 7.40 -2.31
N THR A 23 -15.03 8.41 -3.09
CA THR A 23 -15.44 8.52 -4.49
C THR A 23 -14.69 7.51 -5.36
N THR A 24 -15.06 7.40 -6.64
CA THR A 24 -14.29 6.58 -7.58
C THR A 24 -12.88 7.14 -7.81
N SER A 25 -12.72 8.47 -7.83
CA SER A 25 -11.39 9.10 -7.95
C SER A 25 -10.50 8.75 -6.77
N ASP A 26 -11.02 8.92 -5.54
CA ASP A 26 -10.28 8.62 -4.30
C ASP A 26 -9.81 7.17 -4.29
N ARG A 27 -10.66 6.24 -4.76
CA ARG A 27 -10.31 4.82 -4.85
C ARG A 27 -9.20 4.56 -5.86
N VAL A 28 -9.21 5.23 -7.01
CA VAL A 28 -8.15 5.11 -8.02
C VAL A 28 -6.83 5.63 -7.46
N GLU A 29 -6.85 6.79 -6.81
CA GLU A 29 -5.67 7.39 -6.18
C GLU A 29 -5.12 6.49 -5.08
N ALA A 30 -5.97 6.00 -4.17
CA ALA A 30 -5.55 5.10 -3.11
C ALA A 30 -4.98 3.76 -3.64
N SER A 31 -5.53 3.23 -4.74
CA SER A 31 -4.97 2.03 -5.37
C SER A 31 -3.59 2.27 -5.98
N ARG A 32 -3.40 3.42 -6.64
CA ARG A 32 -2.11 3.84 -7.19
C ARG A 32 -1.08 4.07 -6.09
N GLU A 33 -1.49 4.71 -5.00
CA GLU A 33 -0.66 4.97 -3.84
C GLU A 33 -0.17 3.68 -3.19
N ALA A 34 -1.08 2.73 -2.93
CA ALA A 34 -0.69 1.43 -2.41
C ALA A 34 0.32 0.72 -3.32
N LYS A 35 0.11 0.77 -4.65
CA LYS A 35 1.06 0.19 -5.62
C LYS A 35 2.44 0.86 -5.56
N ARG A 36 2.48 2.19 -5.44
CA ARG A 36 3.72 2.97 -5.32
C ARG A 36 4.52 2.53 -4.10
N LEU A 37 3.85 2.43 -2.94
CA LEU A 37 4.46 2.02 -1.68
C LEU A 37 5.00 0.58 -1.74
N ILE A 38 4.20 -0.36 -2.27
CA ILE A 38 4.63 -1.77 -2.42
C ILE A 38 5.88 -1.87 -3.30
N LEU A 39 5.89 -1.22 -4.47
CA LEU A 39 7.04 -1.27 -5.37
C LEU A 39 8.27 -0.59 -4.77
N GLY A 40 8.08 0.55 -4.08
CA GLY A 40 9.17 1.22 -3.37
C GLY A 40 9.80 0.34 -2.30
N ILE A 41 8.99 -0.31 -1.45
CA ILE A 41 9.46 -1.22 -0.40
C ILE A 41 10.13 -2.46 -1.00
N ASN A 42 9.61 -2.98 -2.12
CA ASN A 42 10.15 -4.15 -2.79
C ASN A 42 11.61 -3.97 -3.26
N GLU A 43 12.02 -2.77 -3.68
CA GLU A 43 13.41 -2.52 -4.04
C GLU A 43 14.36 -2.73 -2.84
N PHE A 44 13.97 -2.27 -1.65
CA PHE A 44 14.75 -2.52 -0.43
C PHE A 44 14.67 -3.98 0.03
N TYR A 45 13.51 -4.62 -0.11
CA TYR A 45 13.37 -6.05 0.19
C TYR A 45 14.28 -6.92 -0.69
N LYS A 46 14.46 -6.58 -1.97
CA LYS A 46 15.36 -7.34 -2.86
C LYS A 46 16.79 -7.37 -2.36
N GLU A 47 17.27 -6.26 -1.78
CA GLU A 47 18.64 -6.11 -1.26
C GLU A 47 18.79 -6.71 0.14
N THR A 48 17.85 -6.42 1.04
CA THR A 48 17.94 -6.77 2.46
C THR A 48 17.39 -8.16 2.78
N LYS A 49 16.41 -8.63 1.99
CA LYS A 49 15.59 -9.82 2.26
C LYS A 49 14.92 -9.81 3.64
N ASP A 50 14.68 -8.61 4.18
CA ASP A 50 14.09 -8.43 5.49
C ASP A 50 12.62 -8.92 5.52
N PRO A 51 12.28 -9.92 6.35
CA PRO A 51 10.91 -10.41 6.51
C PRO A 51 9.91 -9.32 6.92
N ASP A 52 10.34 -8.31 7.69
CA ASP A 52 9.45 -7.25 8.17
C ASP A 52 8.92 -6.39 7.00
N LEU A 53 9.77 -6.13 6.00
CA LEU A 53 9.36 -5.43 4.77
C LEU A 53 8.32 -6.24 3.98
N MET A 54 8.45 -7.56 3.99
CA MET A 54 7.48 -8.45 3.34
C MET A 54 6.12 -8.37 4.04
N ASP A 55 6.08 -8.32 5.37
CA ASP A 55 4.82 -8.25 6.10
C ASP A 55 4.11 -6.91 5.88
N VAL A 56 4.85 -5.80 5.80
CA VAL A 56 4.29 -4.50 5.39
C VAL A 56 3.73 -4.56 3.96
N MET A 57 4.44 -5.18 3.02
CA MET A 57 3.94 -5.34 1.64
C MET A 57 2.67 -6.17 1.57
N LYS A 58 2.55 -7.25 2.35
CA LYS A 58 1.32 -8.08 2.41
C LYS A 58 0.13 -7.27 2.90
N GLN A 59 0.30 -6.51 3.99
CA GLN A 59 -0.73 -5.64 4.54
C GLN A 59 -1.23 -4.62 3.52
N LEU A 60 -0.30 -3.92 2.86
CA LEU A 60 -0.62 -2.98 1.78
C LEU A 60 -1.34 -3.67 0.60
N THR A 61 -0.93 -4.89 0.25
CA THR A 61 -1.53 -5.66 -0.85
C THR A 61 -2.98 -6.03 -0.54
N ASP A 62 -3.26 -6.48 0.69
CA ASP A 62 -4.61 -6.81 1.12
C ASP A 62 -5.53 -5.58 1.13
N LYS A 63 -5.02 -4.44 1.62
CA LYS A 63 -5.76 -3.18 1.60
C LYS A 63 -6.03 -2.70 0.17
N LYS A 64 -5.02 -2.77 -0.71
CA LYS A 64 -5.16 -2.46 -2.14
C LYS A 64 -6.19 -3.36 -2.82
N LYS A 65 -6.17 -4.66 -2.54
CA LYS A 65 -7.13 -5.63 -3.09
C LYS A 65 -8.57 -5.25 -2.72
N LYS A 66 -8.83 -4.86 -1.46
CA LYS A 66 -10.16 -4.39 -1.02
C LYS A 66 -10.61 -3.13 -1.79
N ILE A 67 -9.71 -2.20 -2.08
CA ILE A 67 -10.02 -1.00 -2.89
C ILE A 67 -10.35 -1.39 -4.33
N GLU A 68 -9.56 -2.28 -4.93
CA GLU A 68 -9.77 -2.72 -6.32
C GLU A 68 -11.05 -3.53 -6.52
N VAL A 69 -11.43 -4.37 -5.55
CA VAL A 69 -12.69 -5.12 -5.54
C VAL A 69 -13.87 -4.13 -5.61
N ARG A 70 -13.84 -3.08 -4.78
CA ARG A 70 -14.84 -1.99 -4.79
C ARG A 70 -14.85 -1.20 -6.10
N LEU A 71 -13.68 -0.92 -6.68
CA LEU A 71 -13.58 -0.24 -7.99
C LEU A 71 -14.17 -1.07 -9.12
N LYS A 72 -13.96 -2.39 -9.10
CA LYS A 72 -14.44 -3.30 -10.14
C LYS A 72 -15.91 -3.71 -9.95
N GLY A 73 -16.55 -3.27 -8.87
CA GLY A 73 -17.93 -3.64 -8.53
C GLY A 73 -18.11 -5.15 -8.31
N ARG A 74 -17.05 -5.88 -7.96
CA ARG A 74 -17.11 -7.32 -7.68
C ARG A 74 -17.34 -7.48 -6.17
N SER A 75 -18.28 -8.33 -5.78
CA SER A 75 -18.49 -8.74 -4.37
C SER A 75 -17.70 -10.02 -4.10
#